data_AF-A0A6M0BVD4-F1
#
_entry.id   AF-A0A6M0BVD4-F1
#
_cell.length_a   1.000
_cell.length_b   1.000
_cell.length_c   1.000
_cell.angle_alpha   90.00
_cell.angle_beta   90.00
_cell.angle_gamma   90.00
#
_symmetry.space_group_name_H-M   'P 1'
#
loop_
_entity.id
_entity.type
_entity.pdbx_description
1 polymer ?
#
loop_
_entity_poly.entity_id
_entity_poly.type
_entity_poly.pdbx_seq_one_letter_code
_entity_poly.pdbx_strand_id
1 'polypeptide(L)'
;MTNTILKCNNHPLSVYINRLKSGQALLKDTPENVLEVVGILKSYGIVLDAYSKNLIYIAEHQFLELFPFFKYFNGKISLGKLLKFWWHDRINYEYAEYCMRGMLWHGGGGLDKYLDSPEFQQLAKAVIDAKITGNLMLMPLNQLFPEFLPDMVRQQAYYSALGQFWRVMSDIFMTLSDKYDQGKITSIPQVVDHILSGLVAAANLPITYAVNVKSKHYEIIP
;
A
#
# COMPACT_ATOMS: atom_id res chain seq x y z
N MET A 1 40.61 -25.13 17.59
CA MET A 1 39.38 -24.36 17.31
C MET A 1 39.28 -23.27 18.38
N THR A 2 39.53 -22.03 18.00
CA THR A 2 39.45 -20.88 18.91
C THR A 2 37.98 -20.56 19.15
N ASN A 3 37.48 -20.90 20.33
CA ASN A 3 36.18 -20.43 20.80
C ASN A 3 36.27 -18.90 20.98
N THR A 4 35.81 -18.14 20.00
CA THR A 4 35.63 -16.70 20.14
C THR A 4 34.48 -16.48 21.12
N ILE A 5 34.81 -16.26 22.40
CA ILE A 5 33.86 -15.86 23.43
C ILE A 5 33.33 -14.49 23.03
N LEU A 6 32.08 -14.43 22.54
CA LEU A 6 31.39 -13.19 22.24
C LEU A 6 31.37 -12.32 23.51
N LYS A 7 31.99 -11.13 23.43
CA LYS A 7 32.06 -10.15 24.52
C LYS A 7 30.65 -9.91 25.07
N CYS A 8 30.46 -10.10 26.38
CA CYS A 8 29.17 -9.87 27.03
C CYS A 8 28.75 -8.43 26.76
N ASN A 9 27.66 -8.29 25.99
CA ASN A 9 27.23 -7.01 25.46
C ASN A 9 26.46 -6.29 26.58
N ASN A 10 27.04 -5.28 27.22
CA ASN A 10 26.36 -4.40 28.20
C ASN A 10 25.26 -3.52 27.56
N HIS A 11 24.80 -3.88 26.37
CA HIS A 11 23.75 -3.18 25.66
C HIS A 11 22.40 -3.44 26.34
N PRO A 12 21.56 -2.42 26.59
CA PRO A 12 20.27 -2.58 27.27
C PRO A 12 19.31 -3.55 26.54
N LEU A 13 19.50 -3.75 25.23
CA LEU A 13 18.75 -4.69 24.40
C LEU A 13 19.50 -6.00 24.09
N SER A 14 20.54 -6.34 24.85
CA SER A 14 21.38 -7.52 24.61
C SER A 14 20.58 -8.82 24.52
N VAL A 15 19.50 -8.95 25.30
CA VAL A 15 18.57 -10.09 25.25
C VAL A 15 17.94 -10.26 23.85
N TYR A 16 17.46 -9.18 23.23
CA TYR A 16 16.87 -9.22 21.90
C TYR A 16 17.91 -9.43 20.81
N ILE A 17 19.07 -8.77 20.94
CA ILE A 17 20.18 -8.93 19.99
C ILE A 17 20.66 -10.38 19.96
N ASN A 18 20.87 -10.99 21.13
CA ASN A 18 21.31 -12.37 21.24
C ASN A 18 20.25 -13.34 20.71
N ARG A 19 18.96 -13.04 20.94
CA ARG A 19 17.84 -13.80 20.37
C ARG A 19 17.85 -13.78 18.83
N LEU A 20 17.97 -12.60 18.22
CA LEU A 20 18.04 -12.49 16.75
C LEU A 20 19.28 -13.20 16.19
N LYS A 21 20.43 -13.08 16.87
CA LYS A 21 21.67 -13.77 16.48
C LYS A 21 21.57 -15.29 16.55
N SER A 22 20.74 -15.83 17.44
CA SER A 22 20.48 -17.28 17.52
C SER A 22 19.40 -17.76 16.55
N GLY A 23 18.94 -16.91 15.63
CA GLY A 23 17.92 -17.25 14.63
C GLY A 23 16.49 -17.27 15.18
N GLN A 24 16.28 -16.77 16.40
CA GLN A 24 14.94 -16.65 16.97
C GLN A 24 14.29 -15.31 16.58
N ALA A 25 12.96 -15.26 16.59
CA ALA A 25 12.20 -14.05 16.31
C ALA A 25 12.33 -13.01 17.44
N LEU A 26 11.93 -11.76 17.17
CA LEU A 26 11.94 -10.70 18.18
C LEU A 26 10.98 -11.02 19.35
N LEU A 27 9.78 -11.50 19.00
CA LEU A 27 8.76 -11.96 19.95
C LEU A 27 9.10 -13.36 20.47
N LYS A 28 8.74 -13.63 21.74
CA LYS A 28 8.92 -14.98 22.33
C LYS A 28 8.00 -15.97 21.64
N ASP A 29 8.49 -17.18 21.41
CA ASP A 29 7.71 -18.26 20.81
C ASP A 29 6.85 -18.95 21.88
N THR A 30 5.56 -18.60 21.95
CA THR A 30 4.57 -19.26 22.81
C THR A 30 3.26 -19.45 22.04
N PRO A 31 2.45 -20.47 22.36
CA PRO A 31 1.16 -20.71 21.68
C PRO A 31 0.23 -19.48 21.70
N GLU A 32 0.22 -18.74 22.81
CA GLU A 32 -0.58 -17.52 22.97
C GLU A 32 -0.12 -16.43 22.00
N ASN A 33 1.19 -16.18 21.92
CA ASN A 33 1.74 -15.20 20.99
C ASN A 33 1.46 -15.58 19.53
N VAL A 34 1.52 -16.88 19.19
CA VAL A 34 1.20 -17.34 17.82
C VAL A 34 -0.26 -17.03 17.49
N LEU A 35 -1.18 -17.39 18.39
CA LEU A 35 -2.61 -17.10 18.22
C LEU A 35 -2.88 -15.61 18.05
N GLU A 36 -2.30 -14.76 18.91
CA GLU A 36 -2.48 -13.31 18.87
C GLU A 36 -1.94 -12.71 17.57
N VAL A 37 -0.70 -13.06 17.19
CA VAL A 37 -0.09 -12.52 15.96
C VAL A 37 -0.89 -12.93 14.74
N VAL A 38 -1.27 -14.21 14.61
CA VAL A 38 -2.07 -14.68 13.48
C VAL A 38 -3.43 -13.98 13.45
N GLY A 39 -4.12 -13.86 14.59
CA GLY A 39 -5.42 -13.20 14.68
C GLY A 39 -5.37 -11.72 14.30
N ILE A 40 -4.35 -10.99 14.77
CA ILE A 40 -4.12 -9.59 14.40
C ILE A 40 -3.86 -9.48 12.90
N LEU A 41 -2.96 -10.29 12.36
CA LEU A 41 -2.64 -10.25 10.93
C LEU A 41 -3.84 -10.64 10.06
N LYS A 42 -4.68 -11.59 10.48
CA LYS A 42 -5.93 -11.94 9.78
C LYS A 42 -6.91 -10.78 9.73
N SER A 43 -7.21 -10.19 10.90
CA SER A 43 -8.13 -9.04 10.97
C SER A 43 -7.62 -7.85 10.16
N TYR A 44 -6.31 -7.58 10.22
CA TYR A 44 -5.69 -6.52 9.45
C TYR A 44 -5.65 -6.84 7.95
N GLY A 45 -5.42 -8.10 7.57
CA GLY A 45 -5.44 -8.57 6.18
C GLY A 45 -6.77 -8.28 5.48
N ILE A 46 -7.90 -8.42 6.18
CA ILE A 46 -9.24 -8.07 5.68
C ILE A 46 -9.34 -6.56 5.41
N VAL A 47 -8.84 -5.74 6.32
CA VAL A 47 -8.89 -4.28 6.17
C VAL A 47 -7.94 -3.81 5.06
N LEU A 48 -6.74 -4.39 4.98
CA LEU A 48 -5.77 -4.11 3.91
C LEU A 48 -6.30 -4.51 2.53
N ASP A 49 -7.05 -5.62 2.42
CA ASP A 49 -7.72 -6.01 1.18
C ASP A 49 -8.65 -4.89 0.68
N ALA A 50 -9.47 -4.36 1.59
CA ALA A 50 -10.40 -3.30 1.29
C ALA A 50 -9.68 -1.99 0.95
N TYR A 51 -8.65 -1.63 1.71
CA TYR A 51 -7.82 -0.44 1.44
C TYR A 51 -7.13 -0.54 0.09
N SER A 52 -6.48 -1.67 -0.21
CA SER A 52 -5.82 -1.93 -1.48
C SER A 52 -6.77 -1.70 -2.66
N LYS A 53 -7.95 -2.35 -2.64
CA LYS A 53 -8.97 -2.18 -3.68
C LYS A 53 -9.41 -0.73 -3.83
N ASN A 54 -9.56 -0.01 -2.71
CA ASN A 54 -10.01 1.37 -2.75
C ASN A 54 -8.93 2.34 -3.26
N LEU A 55 -7.69 2.22 -2.80
CA LEU A 55 -6.60 3.10 -3.25
C LEU A 55 -6.35 2.93 -4.76
N ILE A 56 -6.34 1.69 -5.26
CA ILE A 56 -6.23 1.41 -6.70
C ILE A 56 -7.43 2.02 -7.45
N TYR A 57 -8.65 1.84 -6.94
CA TYR A 57 -9.84 2.45 -7.53
C TYR A 57 -9.76 3.99 -7.59
N ILE A 58 -9.27 4.64 -6.53
CA ILE A 58 -9.08 6.09 -6.50
C ILE A 58 -8.07 6.51 -7.57
N ALA A 59 -6.93 5.82 -7.65
CA ALA A 59 -5.89 6.09 -8.62
C ALA A 59 -6.45 6.04 -10.06
N GLU A 60 -7.13 4.95 -10.41
CA GLU A 60 -7.56 4.65 -11.78
C GLU A 60 -8.84 5.36 -12.21
N HIS A 61 -9.83 5.47 -11.32
CA HIS A 61 -11.17 5.93 -11.66
C HIS A 61 -11.52 7.33 -11.17
N GLN A 62 -10.74 7.91 -10.26
CA GLN A 62 -10.91 9.29 -9.80
C GLN A 62 -9.76 10.19 -10.29
N PHE A 63 -9.11 9.80 -11.39
CA PHE A 63 -7.98 10.50 -11.98
C PHE A 63 -8.32 11.95 -12.37
N LEU A 64 -7.66 12.90 -11.70
CA LEU A 64 -7.85 14.35 -11.85
C LEU A 64 -9.32 14.79 -11.72
N GLU A 65 -10.06 14.11 -10.85
CA GLU A 65 -11.39 14.54 -10.42
C GLU A 65 -11.24 15.53 -9.25
N LEU A 66 -11.71 16.77 -9.42
CA LEU A 66 -11.52 17.81 -8.41
C LEU A 66 -12.39 17.58 -7.17
N PHE A 67 -13.57 16.99 -7.36
CA PHE A 67 -14.53 16.76 -6.28
C PHE A 67 -14.98 15.29 -6.25
N PRO A 68 -14.10 14.37 -5.81
CA PRO A 68 -14.36 12.93 -5.87
C PRO A 68 -15.23 12.46 -4.69
N PHE A 69 -16.48 12.94 -4.61
CA PHE A 69 -17.41 12.68 -3.50
C PHE A 69 -17.61 11.20 -3.18
N PHE A 70 -17.60 10.34 -4.21
CA PHE A 70 -17.85 8.90 -4.09
C PHE A 70 -16.58 8.05 -4.16
N LYS A 71 -15.40 8.63 -3.90
CA LYS A 71 -14.11 7.94 -4.02
C LYS A 71 -14.00 6.65 -3.18
N TYR A 72 -14.70 6.57 -2.05
CA TYR A 72 -14.73 5.40 -1.18
C TYR A 72 -15.78 4.33 -1.56
N PHE A 73 -16.52 4.56 -2.64
CA PHE A 73 -17.59 3.66 -3.06
C PHE A 73 -17.15 2.56 -4.02
N ASN A 74 -15.92 2.63 -4.56
CA ASN A 74 -15.40 1.67 -5.55
C ASN A 74 -16.34 1.48 -6.73
N GLY A 75 -16.97 2.56 -7.22
CA GLY A 75 -17.93 2.55 -8.34
C GLY A 75 -19.29 1.94 -7.99
N LYS A 76 -19.48 1.42 -6.78
CA LYS A 76 -20.70 0.75 -6.33
C LYS A 76 -21.53 1.68 -5.45
N ILE A 77 -22.25 2.62 -6.06
CA ILE A 77 -23.13 3.54 -5.35
C ILE A 77 -24.50 2.90 -5.19
N SER A 78 -25.00 2.84 -3.96
CA SER A 78 -26.37 2.41 -3.64
C SER A 78 -26.89 3.18 -2.43
N LEU A 79 -28.21 3.34 -2.33
CA LEU A 79 -28.84 4.03 -1.20
C LEU A 79 -28.44 3.40 0.14
N GLY A 80 -28.42 2.06 0.22
CA GLY A 80 -28.01 1.36 1.43
C GLY A 80 -26.55 1.64 1.81
N LYS A 81 -25.63 1.70 0.83
CA LYS A 81 -24.22 2.03 1.11
C LYS A 81 -24.06 3.50 1.52
N LEU A 82 -24.84 4.40 0.92
CA LEU A 82 -24.83 5.82 1.28
C LEU A 82 -25.29 6.05 2.72
N LEU A 83 -26.39 5.41 3.13
CA LEU A 83 -26.89 5.49 4.51
C LEU A 83 -25.89 4.94 5.52
N LYS A 84 -25.25 3.80 5.22
CA LYS A 84 -24.16 3.26 6.06
C LYS A 84 -23.00 4.24 6.19
N PHE A 85 -22.59 4.86 5.08
CA PHE A 85 -21.53 5.87 5.07
C PHE A 85 -21.86 7.08 5.96
N TRP A 86 -23.07 7.63 5.85
CA TRP A 86 -23.53 8.74 6.69
C TRP A 86 -23.67 8.35 8.17
N TRP A 87 -23.99 7.10 8.45
CA TRP A 87 -24.05 6.57 9.81
C TRP A 87 -22.69 6.14 10.37
N HIS A 88 -21.60 6.36 9.63
CA HIS A 88 -20.25 5.91 9.97
C HIS A 88 -20.09 4.37 10.12
N ASP A 89 -21.04 3.57 9.63
CA ASP A 89 -20.92 2.10 9.50
C ASP A 89 -20.12 1.75 8.24
N ARG A 90 -18.81 2.01 8.28
CA ARG A 90 -17.91 1.81 7.14
C ARG A 90 -16.48 1.53 7.57
N ILE A 91 -15.70 1.03 6.62
CA ILE A 91 -14.24 1.00 6.73
C ILE A 91 -13.72 2.45 6.66
N ASN A 92 -12.78 2.78 7.56
CA ASN A 92 -12.16 4.11 7.64
C ASN A 92 -11.04 4.27 6.60
N TYR A 93 -11.43 4.38 5.32
CA TYR A 93 -10.51 4.55 4.19
C TYR A 93 -9.60 5.79 4.31
N GLU A 94 -9.96 6.76 5.14
CA GLU A 94 -9.13 7.94 5.41
C GLU A 94 -7.76 7.55 5.98
N TYR A 95 -7.69 6.49 6.78
CA TYR A 95 -6.42 5.96 7.29
C TYR A 95 -5.48 5.54 6.15
N ALA A 96 -6.03 4.87 5.13
CA ALA A 96 -5.30 4.48 3.94
C ALA A 96 -4.71 5.70 3.22
N GLU A 97 -5.50 6.76 3.07
CA GLU A 97 -5.02 8.00 2.46
C GLU A 97 -3.97 8.71 3.30
N TYR A 98 -4.06 8.64 4.64
CA TYR A 98 -3.03 9.21 5.51
C TYR A 98 -1.70 8.47 5.35
N CYS A 99 -1.71 7.14 5.27
CA CYS A 99 -0.51 6.36 4.98
C CYS A 99 0.08 6.72 3.60
N MET A 100 -0.77 6.81 2.57
CA MET A 100 -0.36 7.23 1.23
C MET A 100 0.27 8.63 1.25
N ARG A 101 -0.35 9.59 1.92
CA ARG A 101 0.21 10.94 2.10
C ARG A 101 1.54 10.89 2.85
N GLY A 102 1.66 10.06 3.87
CA GLY A 102 2.93 9.83 4.58
C GLY A 102 4.05 9.40 3.61
N MET A 103 3.76 8.46 2.72
CA MET A 103 4.72 8.05 1.68
C MET A 103 5.05 9.18 0.71
N LEU A 104 4.05 9.95 0.26
CA LEU A 104 4.26 11.09 -0.63
C LEU A 104 5.25 12.11 -0.04
N TRP A 105 5.13 12.42 1.25
CA TRP A 105 5.98 13.41 1.93
C TRP A 105 7.35 12.88 2.36
N HIS A 106 7.44 11.60 2.73
CA HIS A 106 8.68 11.02 3.27
C HIS A 106 9.47 10.16 2.26
N GLY A 107 8.94 9.97 1.06
CA GLY A 107 9.52 9.14 0.01
C GLY A 107 8.95 7.72 0.00
N GLY A 108 8.86 7.14 -1.20
CA GLY A 108 8.26 5.83 -1.46
C GLY A 108 9.26 4.71 -1.70
N GLY A 109 10.45 4.78 -1.08
CA GLY A 109 11.50 3.78 -1.27
C GLY A 109 12.13 3.79 -2.67
N GLY A 110 12.20 4.96 -3.33
CA GLY A 110 12.76 5.14 -4.67
C GLY A 110 11.71 5.49 -5.73
N LEU A 111 10.42 5.29 -5.44
CA LEU A 111 9.33 5.76 -6.31
C LEU A 111 9.42 7.27 -6.56
N ASP A 112 9.70 8.05 -5.52
CA ASP A 112 9.93 9.50 -5.59
C ASP A 112 10.93 9.89 -6.68
N LYS A 113 12.04 9.16 -6.80
CA LYS A 113 13.08 9.41 -7.82
C LYS A 113 12.55 9.20 -9.23
N TYR A 114 11.73 8.18 -9.45
CA TYR A 114 11.09 7.97 -10.76
C TYR A 114 10.07 9.06 -11.06
N LEU A 115 9.28 9.49 -10.07
CA LEU A 115 8.29 10.56 -10.22
C LEU A 115 8.92 11.94 -10.47
N ASP A 116 10.21 12.12 -10.16
CA ASP A 116 11.00 13.30 -10.53
C ASP A 116 11.67 13.19 -11.91
N SER A 117 11.58 12.03 -12.57
CA SER A 117 12.24 11.81 -13.85
C SER A 117 11.56 12.56 -15.01
N PRO A 118 12.32 12.94 -16.05
CA PRO A 118 11.75 13.51 -17.27
C PRO A 118 10.76 12.56 -17.97
N GLU A 119 10.97 11.25 -17.83
CA GLU A 119 10.09 10.22 -18.38
C GLU A 119 8.69 10.31 -17.76
N PHE A 120 8.60 10.29 -16.43
CA PHE A 120 7.32 10.44 -15.74
C PHE A 120 6.66 11.77 -16.09
N GLN A 121 7.41 12.88 -16.12
CA GLN A 121 6.87 14.19 -16.50
C GLN A 121 6.26 14.19 -17.90
N GLN A 122 6.90 13.53 -18.86
CA GLN A 122 6.40 13.40 -20.22
C GLN A 122 5.10 12.57 -20.28
N LEU A 123 5.07 11.41 -19.60
CA LEU A 123 3.89 10.53 -19.54
C LEU A 123 2.72 11.22 -18.83
N ALA A 124 2.98 11.85 -17.68
CA ALA A 124 2.02 12.63 -16.92
C ALA A 124 1.45 13.78 -17.76
N LYS A 125 2.30 14.53 -18.46
CA LYS A 125 1.86 15.61 -19.36
C LYS A 125 0.93 15.10 -20.46
N ALA A 126 1.28 13.99 -21.11
CA ALA A 126 0.47 13.44 -22.19
C ALA A 126 -0.95 13.06 -21.73
N VAL A 127 -1.08 12.47 -20.54
CA VAL A 127 -2.39 12.10 -19.99
C VAL A 127 -3.16 13.30 -19.42
N ILE A 128 -2.48 14.28 -18.82
CA ILE A 128 -3.07 15.55 -18.39
C ILE A 128 -3.66 16.28 -19.60
N ASP A 129 -2.89 16.47 -20.67
CA ASP A 129 -3.34 17.16 -21.88
C ASP A 129 -4.58 16.47 -22.47
N ALA A 130 -4.60 15.13 -22.50
CA ALA A 130 -5.75 14.35 -22.95
C ALA A 130 -7.00 14.56 -22.07
N LYS A 131 -6.81 14.59 -20.74
CA LYS A 131 -7.88 14.78 -19.74
C LYS A 131 -8.47 16.19 -19.77
N ILE A 132 -7.62 17.22 -19.90
CA ILE A 132 -8.07 18.63 -19.87
C ILE A 132 -8.61 19.13 -21.21
N THR A 133 -8.29 18.47 -22.32
CA THR A 133 -8.79 18.87 -23.65
C THR A 133 -10.33 18.94 -23.66
N GLY A 134 -10.88 20.13 -23.87
CA GLY A 134 -12.34 20.38 -23.84
C GLY A 134 -12.95 20.49 -22.43
N ASN A 135 -12.16 20.43 -21.35
CA ASN A 135 -12.62 20.64 -19.99
C ASN A 135 -12.48 22.12 -19.61
N LEU A 136 -13.62 22.81 -19.47
CA LEU A 136 -13.67 24.26 -19.20
C LEU A 136 -13.12 24.67 -17.82
N MET A 137 -13.01 23.73 -16.87
CA MET A 137 -12.49 23.99 -15.52
C MET A 137 -11.01 23.68 -15.42
N LEU A 138 -10.58 22.51 -15.91
CA LEU A 138 -9.20 22.04 -15.75
C LEU A 138 -8.21 22.76 -16.66
N MET A 139 -8.63 23.19 -17.85
CA MET A 139 -7.73 23.85 -18.80
C MET A 139 -7.24 25.22 -18.29
N PRO A 140 -8.11 26.14 -17.82
CA PRO A 140 -7.64 27.39 -17.19
C PRO A 140 -6.82 27.14 -15.94
N LEU A 141 -7.20 26.16 -15.12
CA LEU A 141 -6.46 25.79 -13.91
C LEU A 141 -5.01 25.38 -14.24
N ASN A 142 -4.82 24.55 -15.26
CA ASN A 142 -3.50 24.11 -15.71
C ASN A 142 -2.68 25.26 -16.33
N GLN A 143 -3.32 26.24 -16.96
CA GLN A 143 -2.63 27.41 -17.51
C GLN A 143 -2.16 28.38 -16.42
N LEU A 144 -2.98 28.60 -15.39
CA LEU A 144 -2.67 29.49 -14.28
C LEU A 144 -1.71 28.85 -13.26
N PHE A 145 -1.82 27.53 -13.06
CA PHE A 145 -1.06 26.76 -12.08
C PHE A 145 -0.50 25.48 -12.71
N PRO A 146 0.56 25.59 -13.53
CA PRO A 146 1.07 24.47 -14.34
C PRO A 146 1.57 23.28 -13.52
N GLU A 147 2.01 23.50 -12.28
CA GLU A 147 2.50 22.43 -11.40
C GLU A 147 1.39 21.68 -10.66
N PHE A 148 0.17 22.25 -10.60
CA PHE A 148 -0.91 21.69 -9.77
C PHE A 148 -1.37 20.31 -10.25
N LEU A 149 -1.61 20.14 -11.55
CA LEU A 149 -2.06 18.84 -12.10
C LEU A 149 -0.94 17.78 -12.09
N PRO A 150 0.32 18.09 -12.45
CA PRO A 150 1.44 17.17 -12.25
C PRO A 150 1.54 16.64 -10.81
N ASP A 151 1.42 17.51 -9.81
CA ASP A 151 1.42 17.10 -8.39
C ASP A 151 0.24 16.20 -8.03
N MET A 152 -0.95 16.46 -8.59
CA MET A 152 -2.08 15.54 -8.44
C MET A 152 -1.79 14.17 -9.09
N VAL A 153 -1.17 14.12 -10.27
CA VAL A 153 -0.77 12.85 -10.90
C VAL A 153 0.24 12.11 -10.02
N ARG A 154 1.19 12.83 -9.42
CA ARG A 154 2.14 12.27 -8.43
C ARG A 154 1.41 11.64 -7.26
N GLN A 155 0.42 12.33 -6.69
CA GLN A 155 -0.40 11.78 -5.62
C GLN A 155 -1.15 10.51 -6.05
N GLN A 156 -1.72 10.48 -7.26
CA GLN A 156 -2.39 9.29 -7.81
C GLN A 156 -1.44 8.10 -8.00
N ALA A 157 -0.18 8.36 -8.38
CA ALA A 157 0.84 7.31 -8.43
C ALA A 157 1.09 6.68 -7.06
N TYR A 158 1.14 7.48 -5.98
CA TYR A 158 1.26 6.96 -4.62
C TYR A 158 0.01 6.19 -4.14
N TYR A 159 -1.19 6.60 -4.55
CA TYR A 159 -2.41 5.79 -4.34
C TYR A 159 -2.25 4.40 -4.95
N SER A 160 -1.86 4.32 -6.23
CA SER A 160 -1.67 3.06 -6.93
C SER A 160 -0.59 2.20 -6.27
N ALA A 161 0.57 2.79 -5.99
CA ALA A 161 1.72 2.09 -5.41
C ALA A 161 1.41 1.48 -4.04
N LEU A 162 0.84 2.27 -3.11
CA LEU A 162 0.46 1.75 -1.79
C LEU A 162 -0.65 0.70 -1.90
N GLY A 163 -1.61 0.90 -2.81
CA GLY A 163 -2.69 -0.05 -3.05
C GLY A 163 -2.17 -1.42 -3.51
N GLN A 164 -1.19 -1.43 -4.42
CA GLN A 164 -0.52 -2.65 -4.89
C GLN A 164 0.34 -3.30 -3.81
N PHE A 165 1.09 -2.52 -3.03
CA PHE A 165 1.85 -3.05 -1.90
C PHE A 165 0.93 -3.76 -0.89
N TRP A 166 -0.20 -3.14 -0.53
CA TRP A 166 -1.15 -3.76 0.39
C TRP A 166 -1.92 -4.93 -0.18
N ARG A 167 -2.00 -5.07 -1.52
CA ARG A 167 -2.50 -6.30 -2.15
C ARG A 167 -1.65 -7.49 -1.74
N VAL A 168 -0.34 -7.37 -1.95
CA VAL A 168 0.63 -8.41 -1.59
C VAL A 168 0.56 -8.74 -0.10
N MET A 169 0.58 -7.71 0.76
CA MET A 169 0.55 -7.92 2.21
C MET A 169 -0.74 -8.60 2.68
N SER A 170 -1.89 -8.18 2.15
CA SER A 170 -3.18 -8.79 2.47
C SER A 170 -3.18 -10.28 2.14
N ASP A 171 -2.76 -10.65 0.92
CA ASP A 171 -2.76 -12.05 0.48
C ASP A 171 -1.82 -12.93 1.34
N ILE A 172 -0.65 -12.39 1.71
CA ILE A 172 0.29 -13.07 2.62
C ILE A 172 -0.37 -13.32 3.99
N PHE A 173 -1.03 -12.32 4.57
CA PHE A 173 -1.67 -12.42 5.89
C PHE A 173 -2.89 -13.35 5.87
N MET A 174 -3.70 -13.31 4.81
CA MET A 174 -4.85 -14.20 4.66
C MET A 174 -4.38 -15.65 4.55
N THR A 175 -3.36 -15.91 3.74
CA THR A 175 -2.77 -17.25 3.59
C THR A 175 -2.11 -17.75 4.88
N LEU A 176 -1.50 -16.85 5.68
CA LEU A 176 -0.93 -17.21 6.98
C LEU A 176 -2.01 -17.76 7.91
N SER A 177 -3.14 -17.05 8.02
CA SER A 177 -4.28 -17.48 8.82
C SER A 177 -4.84 -18.82 8.36
N ASP A 178 -5.01 -19.01 7.05
CA ASP A 178 -5.56 -20.26 6.52
C ASP A 178 -4.63 -21.45 6.80
N LYS A 179 -3.30 -21.22 6.76
CA LYS A 179 -2.31 -22.24 7.14
C LYS A 179 -2.31 -22.52 8.64
N TYR A 180 -2.51 -21.50 9.47
CA TYR A 180 -2.66 -21.67 10.92
C TYR A 180 -3.89 -22.52 11.25
N ASP A 181 -5.04 -22.25 10.63
CA ASP A 181 -6.27 -23.02 10.83
C ASP A 181 -6.12 -24.49 10.39
N GLN A 182 -5.23 -24.75 9.42
CA GLN A 182 -4.86 -26.11 8.99
C GLN A 182 -3.82 -26.79 9.90
N GLY A 183 -3.37 -26.14 10.97
CA GLY A 183 -2.32 -26.65 11.86
C GLY A 183 -0.90 -26.64 11.27
N LYS A 184 -0.68 -25.92 10.15
CA LYS A 184 0.64 -25.84 9.48
C LYS A 184 1.56 -24.75 10.06
N ILE A 185 0.99 -23.81 10.81
CA ILE A 185 1.72 -22.78 11.55
C ILE A 185 1.45 -23.00 13.03
N THR A 186 2.50 -23.29 13.79
CA THR A 186 2.43 -23.61 15.22
C THR A 186 3.43 -22.82 16.06
N SER A 187 4.31 -22.02 15.44
CA SER A 187 5.35 -21.25 16.13
C SER A 187 5.58 -19.87 15.50
N ILE A 188 6.11 -18.92 16.27
CA ILE A 188 6.46 -17.57 15.81
C ILE A 188 7.52 -17.60 14.69
N PRO A 189 8.59 -18.43 14.77
CA PRO A 189 9.52 -18.56 13.64
C PRO A 189 8.84 -18.94 12.33
N GLN A 190 7.87 -19.86 12.34
CA GLN A 190 7.11 -20.22 11.13
C GLN A 190 6.25 -19.06 10.60
N VAL A 191 5.69 -18.23 11.48
CA VAL A 191 5.01 -16.99 11.08
C VAL A 191 6.00 -16.08 10.34
N VAL A 192 7.17 -15.82 10.92
CA VAL A 192 8.21 -14.97 10.33
C VAL A 192 8.66 -15.52 8.97
N ASP A 193 8.91 -16.83 8.88
CA ASP A 193 9.33 -17.49 7.65
C ASP A 193 8.28 -17.40 6.54
N HIS A 194 6.99 -17.53 6.89
CA HIS A 194 5.89 -17.37 5.93
C HIS A 194 5.81 -15.94 5.40
N ILE A 195 5.93 -14.92 6.27
CA ILE A 195 5.96 -13.52 5.85
C ILE A 195 7.17 -13.24 4.96
N LEU A 196 8.37 -13.65 5.40
CA LEU A 196 9.61 -13.47 4.64
C LEU A 196 9.52 -14.12 3.26
N SER A 197 9.07 -15.37 3.21
CA SER A 197 8.92 -16.11 1.95
C SER A 197 7.94 -15.43 1.00
N GLY A 198 6.82 -14.93 1.52
CA GLY A 198 5.84 -14.18 0.74
C GLY A 198 6.43 -12.89 0.17
N LEU A 199 7.17 -12.12 0.98
CA LEU A 199 7.85 -10.91 0.55
C LEU A 199 8.91 -11.19 -0.52
N VAL A 200 9.73 -12.23 -0.34
CA VAL A 200 10.74 -12.63 -1.33
C VAL A 200 10.09 -13.05 -2.65
N ALA A 201 9.01 -13.83 -2.59
CA ALA A 201 8.28 -14.25 -3.79
C ALA A 201 7.68 -13.06 -4.55
N ALA A 202 7.24 -12.03 -3.85
CA ALA A 202 6.66 -10.83 -4.42
C ALA A 202 7.68 -9.73 -4.77
N ALA A 203 8.96 -9.89 -4.41
CA ALA A 203 9.96 -8.82 -4.47
C ALA A 203 10.19 -8.25 -5.90
N ASN A 204 9.95 -9.08 -6.92
CA ASN A 204 10.12 -8.70 -8.32
C ASN A 204 8.80 -8.29 -9.01
N LEU A 205 7.69 -8.21 -8.27
CA LEU A 205 6.43 -7.71 -8.84
C LEU A 205 6.58 -6.20 -9.09
N PRO A 206 6.42 -5.73 -10.35
CA PRO A 206 6.55 -4.32 -10.64
C PRO A 206 5.37 -3.54 -10.05
N ILE A 207 5.63 -2.30 -9.67
CA ILE A 207 4.58 -1.33 -9.38
C ILE A 207 4.31 -0.58 -10.68
N THR A 208 3.12 -0.79 -11.25
CA THR A 208 2.71 -0.13 -12.49
C THR A 208 1.52 0.79 -12.24
N TYR A 209 1.28 1.77 -13.09
CA TYR A 209 0.12 2.64 -12.95
C TYR A 209 -0.30 3.15 -14.31
N ALA A 210 -1.57 2.94 -14.63
CA ALA A 210 -2.16 3.39 -15.86
C ALA A 210 -3.60 3.85 -15.63
N VAL A 211 -4.09 4.72 -16.52
CA VAL A 211 -5.45 5.24 -16.47
C VAL A 211 -6.09 5.24 -17.84
N ASN A 212 -7.41 5.15 -17.87
CA ASN A 212 -8.19 5.26 -19.10
C ASN A 212 -8.81 6.66 -19.21
N VAL A 213 -8.45 7.41 -20.25
CA VAL A 213 -8.98 8.74 -20.53
C VAL A 213 -9.58 8.74 -21.93
N LYS A 214 -10.87 9.08 -22.05
CA LYS A 214 -11.62 9.13 -23.33
C LYS A 214 -11.43 7.86 -24.18
N SER A 215 -11.58 6.69 -23.56
CA SER A 215 -11.43 5.37 -24.19
C SER A 215 -10.02 5.03 -24.69
N LYS A 216 -8.99 5.80 -24.30
CA LYS A 216 -7.58 5.47 -24.55
C LYS A 216 -6.86 5.16 -23.24
N HIS A 217 -5.98 4.15 -23.29
CA HIS A 217 -5.14 3.70 -22.19
C HIS A 217 -3.83 4.53 -22.15
N TYR A 218 -3.44 4.95 -20.96
CA TYR A 218 -2.21 5.73 -20.72
C TYR A 218 -1.43 5.10 -19.57
N GLU A 219 -0.25 4.59 -19.86
CA GLU A 219 0.72 4.14 -18.86
C GLU A 219 1.46 5.37 -18.31
N ILE A 220 1.46 5.51 -16.99
CA ILE A 220 2.10 6.61 -16.24
C ILE A 220 3.33 6.08 -15.50
N ILE A 221 3.23 4.85 -14.98
CA ILE A 221 4.37 4.06 -14.52
C ILE A 221 4.27 2.73 -15.29
N PRO A 222 5.17 2.47 -16.26
CA PRO A 222 5.15 1.27 -17.07
C PRO A 222 5.53 0.00 -16.29
#